data_AF-A2F913-F1
#
_entry.id   AF-A2F913-F1
#
_cell.length_a   1.000
_cell.length_b   1.000
_cell.length_c   1.000
_cell.angle_alpha   90.00
_cell.angle_beta   90.00
_cell.angle_gamma   90.00
#
_symmetry.space_group_name_H-M   'P 1'
#
loop_
_entity.id
_entity.type
_entity.pdbx_description
1 polymer ?
#
loop_
_entity_poly.entity_id
_entity_poly.type
_entity_poly.pdbx_seq_one_letter_code
_entity_poly.pdbx_strand_id
1 'polypeptide(L)'
;MNSMNTSRESKSLGLNPQDAFPECKSYPYFPGYGIPQIFPLKKDELLCFTGSCMLAAKGDYEATNALPTKNGESYEYVKSEPIKNALVSLGTVTGNMIPQEPVTKVKCLSEDGCRIQAMHIPPSLYVNYKQSLLGITTDVTVGVKSIVSTIKKGKLNLDLYISGKTYGKTYVESTADTTNGLIVTPDLKIVTYKRDKYFDFAINQQPTPKNNHQSRSGTINKSDSFYIVTGMNFDEIQTYVNTDTGSLTATVSGSNTFEWEPVKAGSDAENKTEWYYPEITATLSTKGGAYTKENVNQKYPGHHGLSLTWIIVIGVGCFVVLTIIIVVGVIVHKKIKHMDEAAKYSTIPVQ
;
A
#
# COMPACT_ATOMS: atom_id res chain seq x y z
N MET A 1 32.37 -0.72 -6.86
CA MET A 1 31.32 -0.41 -7.84
C MET A 1 30.06 -1.11 -7.39
N ASN A 2 29.00 -0.38 -7.07
CA ASN A 2 27.74 -1.01 -6.64
C ASN A 2 26.87 -1.23 -7.87
N SER A 3 26.34 -2.44 -8.05
CA SER A 3 25.31 -2.70 -9.05
C SER A 3 24.05 -1.93 -8.67
N MET A 4 23.68 -0.92 -9.46
CA MET A 4 22.42 -0.23 -9.27
C MET A 4 21.27 -1.19 -9.58
N ASN A 5 20.61 -1.67 -8.53
CA ASN A 5 19.22 -2.14 -8.61
C ASN A 5 18.33 -0.95 -8.94
N THR A 6 18.40 -0.51 -10.20
CA THR A 6 17.33 0.24 -10.86
C THR A 6 16.03 -0.48 -10.56
N SER A 7 15.09 0.22 -9.93
CA SER A 7 13.85 -0.38 -9.43
C SER A 7 13.13 -1.11 -10.56
N ARG A 8 12.46 -2.20 -10.22
CA ARG A 8 11.73 -2.99 -11.22
C ARG A 8 10.58 -2.19 -11.84
N GLU A 9 10.13 -1.15 -11.15
CA GLU A 9 8.97 -0.33 -11.51
C GLU A 9 9.35 0.82 -12.46
N SER A 10 10.49 1.51 -12.29
CA SER A 10 10.92 2.54 -13.27
C SER A 10 11.12 1.95 -14.68
N LYS A 11 11.59 0.69 -14.75
CA LYS A 11 11.73 -0.07 -16.00
C LYS A 11 10.41 -0.35 -16.70
N SER A 12 9.30 -0.43 -15.96
CA SER A 12 7.96 -0.60 -16.56
C SER A 12 7.45 0.66 -17.29
N LEU A 13 8.00 1.83 -16.95
CA LEU A 13 7.73 3.11 -17.59
C LEU A 13 8.77 3.47 -18.66
N GLY A 14 9.83 2.67 -18.82
CA GLY A 14 10.97 2.99 -19.69
C GLY A 14 11.90 4.08 -19.16
N LEU A 15 11.76 4.51 -17.90
CA LEU A 15 12.49 5.63 -17.32
C LEU A 15 13.71 5.19 -16.50
N ASN A 16 14.83 5.88 -16.69
CA ASN A 16 16.00 5.80 -15.82
C ASN A 16 15.93 6.91 -14.75
N PRO A 17 16.00 6.59 -13.44
CA PRO A 17 15.94 7.60 -12.38
C PRO A 17 16.99 8.72 -12.47
N GLN A 18 18.12 8.48 -13.16
CA GLN A 18 19.15 9.50 -13.35
C GLN A 18 18.72 10.62 -14.31
N ASP A 19 17.76 10.35 -15.21
CA ASP A 19 17.27 11.33 -16.18
C ASP A 19 16.45 12.44 -15.49
N ALA A 20 15.87 12.15 -14.32
CA ALA A 20 15.20 13.13 -13.48
C ALA A 20 16.17 14.21 -12.97
N PHE A 21 17.35 13.81 -12.48
CA PHE A 21 18.37 14.71 -11.94
C PHE A 21 19.77 14.23 -12.34
N PRO A 22 20.25 14.56 -13.55
CA PRO A 22 21.59 14.18 -14.02
C PRO A 22 22.73 14.74 -13.16
N GLU A 23 22.46 15.76 -12.36
CA GLU A 23 23.39 16.32 -11.38
C GLU A 23 23.61 15.44 -10.13
N CYS A 24 22.68 14.52 -9.84
CA CYS A 24 22.78 13.59 -8.72
C CYS A 24 23.69 12.39 -9.04
N LYS A 25 24.78 12.25 -8.26
CA LYS A 25 25.77 11.16 -8.42
C LYS A 25 25.50 9.96 -7.52
N SER A 26 24.60 10.10 -6.55
CA SER A 26 24.30 9.12 -5.51
C SER A 26 22.80 8.88 -5.40
N TYR A 27 22.43 7.59 -5.38
CA TYR A 27 21.07 7.10 -5.20
C TYR A 27 21.11 6.01 -4.12
N PRO A 28 20.93 6.34 -2.82
CA PRO A 28 20.95 5.36 -1.74
C PRO A 28 19.79 4.37 -1.87
N TYR A 29 20.07 3.12 -1.51
CA TYR A 29 19.05 2.08 -1.44
C TYR A 29 18.45 2.00 -0.03
N PHE A 30 17.14 2.22 0.07
CA PHE A 30 16.40 1.98 1.31
C PHE A 30 16.24 0.47 1.55
N PRO A 31 16.60 -0.06 2.74
CA PRO A 31 16.54 -1.50 3.01
C PRO A 31 15.11 -2.03 3.29
N GLY A 32 14.12 -1.14 3.44
CA GLY A 32 12.73 -1.50 3.69
C GLY A 32 11.87 -0.30 4.09
N TYR A 33 10.55 -0.51 4.18
CA TYR A 33 9.62 0.50 4.69
C TYR A 33 9.91 0.82 6.17
N GLY A 34 9.96 2.10 6.51
CA GLY A 34 10.15 2.56 7.89
C GLY A 34 11.50 2.25 8.52
N ILE A 35 12.53 1.92 7.73
CA ILE A 35 13.90 1.76 8.24
C ILE A 35 14.68 3.05 7.93
N PRO A 36 15.00 3.89 8.93
CA PRO A 36 15.67 5.16 8.71
C PRO A 36 17.18 5.01 8.48
N GLN A 37 17.70 5.85 7.59
CA GLN A 37 19.12 6.03 7.32
C GLN A 37 19.47 7.51 7.44
N ILE A 38 20.70 7.83 7.87
CA ILE A 38 21.17 9.21 8.04
C ILE A 38 22.32 9.48 7.06
N PHE A 39 22.19 10.55 6.30
CA PHE A 39 23.12 10.98 5.26
C PHE A 39 23.70 12.35 5.61
N PRO A 40 25.01 12.45 5.91
CA PRO A 40 25.68 13.73 6.04
C PRO A 40 25.86 14.36 4.65
N LEU A 41 25.50 15.63 4.52
CA LEU A 41 25.69 16.45 3.32
C LEU A 41 26.39 17.75 3.71
N LYS A 42 27.34 18.22 2.91
CA LYS A 42 27.87 19.58 3.01
C LYS A 42 26.86 20.59 2.45
N LYS A 43 27.05 21.87 2.74
CA LYS A 43 26.32 22.95 2.07
C LYS A 43 26.37 22.77 0.55
N ASP A 44 25.24 23.01 -0.12
CA ASP A 44 25.03 22.85 -1.56
C ASP A 44 25.24 21.43 -2.13
N GLU A 45 25.58 20.43 -1.31
CA GLU A 45 25.69 19.04 -1.73
C GLU A 45 24.32 18.40 -2.00
N LEU A 46 24.29 17.52 -2.99
CA LEU A 46 23.07 16.91 -3.55
C LEU A 46 22.99 15.42 -3.25
N LEU A 47 21.79 14.95 -2.93
CA LEU A 47 21.45 13.55 -2.73
C LEU A 47 20.13 13.25 -3.44
N CYS A 48 20.05 12.15 -4.20
CA CYS A 48 18.78 11.72 -4.78
C CYS A 48 18.28 10.41 -4.17
N PHE A 49 16.96 10.29 -4.02
CA PHE A 49 16.27 9.06 -3.63
C PHE A 49 15.30 8.63 -4.73
N THR A 50 15.15 7.32 -4.93
CA THR A 50 14.09 6.74 -5.78
C THR A 50 13.03 6.10 -4.89
N GLY A 51 11.76 6.20 -5.28
CA GLY A 51 10.64 5.68 -4.49
C GLY A 51 10.09 6.71 -3.50
N SER A 52 9.00 6.35 -2.81
CA SER A 52 8.31 7.27 -1.88
C SER A 52 9.03 7.31 -0.54
N CYS A 53 9.40 8.49 -0.04
CA CYS A 53 10.19 8.62 1.18
C CYS A 53 9.64 9.66 2.17
N MET A 54 9.93 9.45 3.46
CA MET A 54 9.85 10.48 4.50
C MET A 54 11.25 11.04 4.73
N LEU A 55 11.34 12.36 4.92
CA LEU A 55 12.58 13.12 5.08
C LEU A 55 12.50 14.00 6.33
N ALA A 56 13.61 14.09 7.06
CA ALA A 56 13.83 15.09 8.08
C ALA A 56 15.32 15.42 8.14
N ALA A 57 15.71 16.48 8.86
CA ALA A 57 17.12 16.80 8.99
C ALA A 57 17.47 17.55 10.27
N LYS A 58 18.73 17.44 10.67
CA LYS A 58 19.42 18.53 11.36
C LYS A 58 19.98 19.47 10.29
N GLY A 59 19.53 20.72 10.29
CA GLY A 59 19.81 21.73 9.28
C GLY A 59 18.68 21.92 8.28
N ASP A 60 18.61 23.11 7.67
CA ASP A 60 17.71 23.44 6.57
C ASP A 60 18.15 22.78 5.25
N TYR A 61 17.17 22.28 4.49
CA TYR A 61 17.33 21.70 3.16
C TYR A 61 16.17 22.09 2.23
N GLU A 62 16.34 21.91 0.93
CA GLU A 62 15.25 21.89 -0.04
C GLU A 62 15.11 20.50 -0.67
N ALA A 63 13.90 20.14 -1.08
CA ALA A 63 13.62 18.93 -1.82
C ALA A 63 12.85 19.25 -3.12
N THR A 64 13.26 18.63 -4.23
CA THR A 64 12.57 18.66 -5.52
C THR A 64 12.06 17.26 -5.82
N ASN A 65 10.75 17.09 -5.95
CA ASN A 65 10.13 15.85 -6.41
C ASN A 65 10.10 15.85 -7.94
N ALA A 66 10.38 14.71 -8.57
CA ALA A 66 10.22 14.47 -9.99
C ALA A 66 9.34 13.23 -10.17
N LEU A 67 8.11 13.44 -10.63
CA LEU A 67 7.10 12.39 -10.75
C LEU A 67 6.98 11.93 -12.21
N PRO A 68 7.06 10.60 -12.50
CA PRO A 68 6.73 10.08 -13.81
C PRO A 68 5.30 10.48 -14.20
N THR A 69 5.17 11.19 -15.31
CA THR A 69 3.91 11.68 -15.85
C THR A 69 3.77 11.20 -17.30
N LYS A 70 2.58 10.79 -17.72
CA LYS A 70 2.37 10.29 -19.08
C LYS A 70 2.27 11.45 -20.07
N ASN A 71 3.11 11.44 -21.10
CA ASN A 71 3.08 12.42 -22.19
C ASN A 71 2.92 11.67 -23.53
N GLY A 72 1.74 11.78 -24.15
CA GLY A 72 1.40 11.01 -25.34
C GLY A 72 1.45 9.49 -25.08
N GLU A 73 2.38 8.80 -25.73
CA GLU A 73 2.60 7.34 -25.56
C GLU A 73 3.70 7.01 -24.54
N SER A 74 4.57 7.97 -24.21
CA SER A 74 5.71 7.79 -23.29
C SER A 74 5.43 8.33 -21.88
N TYR A 75 6.42 8.22 -21.00
CA TYR A 75 6.46 8.91 -19.71
C TYR A 75 7.67 9.84 -19.65
N GLU A 76 7.55 10.91 -18.87
CA GLU A 76 8.61 11.88 -18.59
C GLU A 76 8.60 12.28 -17.11
N TYR A 77 9.70 12.84 -16.61
CA TYR A 77 9.79 13.33 -15.23
C TYR A 77 9.36 14.79 -15.12
N VAL A 78 8.14 15.02 -14.62
CA VAL A 78 7.66 16.37 -14.28
C VAL A 78 8.17 16.75 -12.90
N LYS A 79 8.88 17.88 -12.81
CA LYS A 79 9.51 18.38 -11.58
C LYS A 79 8.57 19.31 -10.82
N SER A 80 8.55 19.20 -9.50
CA SER A 80 7.97 20.21 -8.62
C SER A 80 8.89 21.44 -8.53
N GLU A 81 8.36 22.54 -8.01
CA GLU A 81 9.21 23.58 -7.41
C GLU A 81 9.99 23.00 -6.21
N PRO A 82 11.13 23.61 -5.82
CA PRO A 82 11.84 23.25 -4.59
C PRO A 82 11.00 23.57 -3.35
N ILE A 83 10.82 22.58 -2.47
CA ILE A 83 10.12 22.74 -1.20
C ILE A 83 11.13 22.69 -0.05
N LYS A 84 11.24 23.78 0.71
CA LYS A 84 12.08 23.83 1.91
C LYS A 84 11.55 22.87 2.99
N ASN A 85 12.44 22.04 3.54
CA ASN A 85 12.17 21.11 4.63
C ASN A 85 10.95 20.19 4.40
N ALA A 86 10.77 19.69 3.16
CA ALA A 86 9.68 18.79 2.80
C ALA A 86 9.74 17.48 3.60
N LEU A 87 8.67 17.14 4.31
CA LEU A 87 8.61 16.00 5.23
C LEU A 87 8.36 14.66 4.52
N VAL A 88 7.66 14.66 3.38
CA VAL A 88 7.53 13.47 2.53
C VAL A 88 7.62 13.82 1.05
N SER A 89 8.04 12.84 0.27
CA SER A 89 8.00 12.84 -1.19
C SER A 89 7.30 11.56 -1.65
N LEU A 90 6.18 11.70 -2.36
CA LEU A 90 5.27 10.61 -2.69
C LEU A 90 5.22 10.36 -4.20
N GLY A 91 5.13 9.08 -4.55
CA GLY A 91 4.67 8.63 -5.86
C GLY A 91 3.15 8.59 -5.96
N THR A 92 2.66 7.98 -7.03
CA THR A 92 1.24 7.66 -7.19
C THR A 92 1.08 6.35 -7.97
N VAL A 93 -0.17 5.91 -8.19
CA VAL A 93 -0.51 4.72 -8.96
C VAL A 93 -1.62 5.09 -9.93
N THR A 94 -1.44 4.80 -11.21
CA THR A 94 -2.45 5.09 -12.25
C THR A 94 -3.51 3.98 -12.32
N GLY A 95 -4.64 4.24 -13.01
CA GLY A 95 -5.79 3.32 -13.07
C GLY A 95 -5.45 1.87 -13.42
N ASN A 96 -4.45 1.64 -14.26
CA ASN A 96 -3.98 0.30 -14.66
C ASN A 96 -3.07 -0.37 -13.60
N MET A 97 -3.11 0.06 -12.34
CA MET A 97 -2.22 -0.35 -11.24
C MET A 97 -0.71 -0.16 -11.54
N ILE A 98 -0.36 0.74 -12.48
CA ILE A 98 1.04 1.04 -12.83
C ILE A 98 1.60 2.04 -11.80
N PRO A 99 2.66 1.68 -11.03
CA PRO A 99 3.29 2.59 -10.08
C PRO A 99 4.06 3.70 -10.78
N GLN A 100 4.05 4.89 -10.18
CA GLN A 100 4.85 6.04 -10.59
C GLN A 100 5.75 6.43 -9.41
N GLU A 101 6.84 5.68 -9.24
CA GLU A 101 7.89 5.99 -8.26
C GLU A 101 8.53 7.34 -8.60
N PRO A 102 8.61 8.28 -7.64
CA PRO A 102 9.26 9.55 -7.87
C PRO A 102 10.77 9.40 -7.78
N VAL A 103 11.49 10.38 -8.31
CA VAL A 103 12.86 10.69 -7.88
C VAL A 103 12.80 11.95 -7.03
N THR A 104 13.52 11.97 -5.92
CA THR A 104 13.54 13.09 -4.97
C THR A 104 14.97 13.60 -4.83
N LYS A 105 15.27 14.77 -5.40
CA LYS A 105 16.53 15.47 -5.13
C LYS A 105 16.40 16.22 -3.81
N VAL A 106 17.40 16.09 -2.95
CA VAL A 106 17.57 16.87 -1.72
C VAL A 106 18.87 17.66 -1.83
N LYS A 107 18.82 18.95 -1.50
CA LYS A 107 19.98 19.85 -1.42
C LYS A 107 20.09 20.43 -0.02
N CYS A 108 21.28 20.36 0.57
CA CYS A 108 21.54 21.03 1.85
C CYS A 108 21.69 22.55 1.67
N LEU A 109 21.00 23.33 2.51
CA LEU A 109 21.06 24.81 2.51
C LEU A 109 21.87 25.39 3.68
N SER A 110 22.23 24.56 4.67
CA SER A 110 22.91 24.99 5.90
C SER A 110 24.41 25.14 5.71
N GLU A 111 24.99 26.24 6.22
CA GLU A 111 26.44 26.52 6.16
C GLU A 111 27.28 25.40 6.79
N ASP A 112 26.89 24.93 7.98
CA ASP A 112 27.55 23.83 8.71
C ASP A 112 27.31 22.44 8.08
N GLY A 113 26.59 22.37 6.96
CA GLY A 113 26.07 21.14 6.39
C GLY A 113 24.80 20.63 7.08
N CYS A 114 24.30 19.50 6.60
CA CYS A 114 23.04 18.89 6.99
C CYS A 114 23.24 17.41 7.35
N ARG A 115 22.39 16.87 8.23
CA ARG A 115 22.25 15.43 8.44
C ARG A 115 20.83 15.03 8.06
N ILE A 116 20.64 14.54 6.84
CA ILE A 116 19.32 14.15 6.31
C ILE A 116 18.99 12.75 6.83
N GLN A 117 17.92 12.62 7.62
CA GLN A 117 17.32 11.33 7.95
C GLN A 117 16.25 11.02 6.90
N ALA A 118 16.34 9.86 6.25
CA ALA A 118 15.39 9.43 5.22
C ALA A 118 14.98 7.96 5.40
N MET A 119 13.74 7.63 5.06
CA MET A 119 13.22 6.26 5.04
C MET A 119 12.18 6.05 3.94
N HIS A 120 12.09 4.85 3.40
CA HIS A 120 11.03 4.48 2.45
C HIS A 120 9.67 4.42 3.17
N ILE A 121 8.62 4.92 2.53
CA ILE A 121 7.24 4.90 3.03
C ILE A 121 6.29 4.42 1.92
N PRO A 122 5.22 3.66 2.22
CA PRO A 122 4.24 3.29 1.22
C PRO A 122 3.38 4.53 0.90
N PRO A 123 3.19 4.93 -0.37
CA PRO A 123 2.22 5.97 -0.71
C PRO A 123 0.80 5.48 -0.42
N SER A 124 -0.19 6.38 -0.40
CA SER A 124 -1.59 5.95 -0.54
C SER A 124 -1.92 5.76 -2.02
N LEU A 125 -2.86 4.87 -2.34
CA LEU A 125 -3.45 4.75 -3.68
C LEU A 125 -4.97 4.65 -3.58
N TYR A 126 -5.66 5.10 -4.61
CA TYR A 126 -7.09 4.86 -4.80
C TYR A 126 -7.35 4.88 -6.31
N VAL A 127 -7.63 3.71 -6.88
CA VAL A 127 -7.82 3.54 -8.33
C VAL A 127 -9.16 2.86 -8.62
N ASN A 128 -9.71 3.18 -9.80
CA ASN A 128 -10.85 2.49 -10.38
C ASN A 128 -10.47 2.03 -11.79
N TYR A 129 -10.78 0.79 -12.14
CA TYR A 129 -10.56 0.24 -13.48
C TYR A 129 -11.62 -0.79 -13.87
N LYS A 130 -11.83 -0.93 -15.18
CA LYS A 130 -12.75 -1.93 -15.74
C LYS A 130 -11.96 -3.04 -16.42
N GLN A 131 -12.24 -4.28 -16.01
CA GLN A 131 -11.73 -5.48 -16.64
C GLN A 131 -12.90 -6.27 -17.23
N SER A 132 -12.76 -6.82 -18.44
CA SER A 132 -13.76 -7.72 -19.03
C SER A 132 -13.13 -9.08 -19.28
N LEU A 133 -13.75 -10.13 -18.76
CA LEU A 133 -13.25 -11.49 -18.84
C LEU A 133 -14.43 -12.45 -19.04
N LEU A 134 -14.36 -13.30 -20.07
CA LEU A 134 -15.39 -14.30 -20.39
C LEU A 134 -16.81 -13.72 -20.59
N GLY A 135 -16.91 -12.45 -20.99
CA GLY A 135 -18.19 -11.73 -21.14
C GLY A 135 -18.75 -11.12 -19.86
N ILE A 136 -18.03 -11.24 -18.72
CA ILE A 136 -18.34 -10.55 -17.47
C ILE A 136 -17.43 -9.31 -17.38
N THR A 137 -18.04 -8.13 -17.28
CA THR A 137 -17.34 -6.88 -16.99
C THR A 137 -17.33 -6.66 -15.48
N THR A 138 -16.14 -6.57 -14.88
CA THR A 138 -15.97 -6.15 -13.49
C THR A 138 -15.46 -4.71 -13.44
N ASP A 139 -16.18 -3.85 -12.75
CA ASP A 139 -15.69 -2.55 -12.28
C ASP A 139 -15.01 -2.77 -10.92
N VAL A 140 -13.72 -2.46 -10.84
CA VAL A 140 -12.87 -2.73 -9.67
C VAL A 140 -12.32 -1.42 -9.11
N THR A 141 -12.66 -1.14 -7.86
CA THR A 141 -12.08 -0.06 -7.05
C THR A 141 -11.11 -0.65 -6.03
N VAL A 142 -9.87 -0.16 -6.01
CA VAL A 142 -8.83 -0.60 -5.06
C VAL A 142 -8.29 0.62 -4.32
N GLY A 143 -8.41 0.58 -2.99
CA GLY A 143 -7.87 1.59 -2.08
C GLY A 143 -6.80 1.02 -1.15
N VAL A 144 -5.67 1.74 -1.05
CA VAL A 144 -4.74 1.61 0.09
C VAL A 144 -4.54 3.00 0.70
N LYS A 145 -5.04 3.19 1.92
CA LYS A 145 -4.82 4.37 2.74
C LYS A 145 -3.60 4.13 3.63
N SER A 146 -2.48 4.76 3.30
CA SER A 146 -1.25 4.65 4.08
C SER A 146 -1.18 5.73 5.15
N ILE A 147 -1.06 5.33 6.41
CA ILE A 147 -0.90 6.23 7.57
C ILE A 147 0.51 6.06 8.13
N VAL A 148 1.28 7.14 8.22
CA VAL A 148 2.60 7.17 8.87
C VAL A 148 2.49 7.83 10.23
N SER A 149 3.15 7.26 11.24
CA SER A 149 3.11 7.73 12.62
C SER A 149 4.50 7.67 13.26
N THR A 150 4.90 8.77 13.87
CA THR A 150 6.21 8.98 14.53
C THR A 150 6.10 9.41 15.99
N ILE A 151 4.89 9.49 16.54
CA ILE A 151 4.65 9.77 17.97
C ILE A 151 5.14 8.60 18.85
N LYS A 152 5.88 8.89 19.93
CA LYS A 152 6.45 7.87 20.84
C LYS A 152 5.41 6.92 21.45
N LYS A 153 4.24 7.44 21.81
CA LYS A 153 3.09 6.70 22.37
C LYS A 153 1.83 7.10 21.61
N GLY A 154 0.97 6.13 21.28
CA GLY A 154 -0.19 6.41 20.44
C GLY A 154 -1.18 5.26 20.27
N LYS A 155 -2.20 5.55 19.47
CA LYS A 155 -3.26 4.63 19.04
C LYS A 155 -3.55 4.85 17.56
N LEU A 156 -3.77 3.77 16.82
CA LEU A 156 -4.04 3.78 15.39
C LEU A 156 -5.11 2.73 15.08
N ASN A 157 -6.17 3.15 14.39
CA ASN A 157 -7.15 2.23 13.82
C ASN A 157 -6.82 2.05 12.34
N LEU A 158 -6.69 0.81 11.89
CA LEU A 158 -6.50 0.44 10.51
C LEU A 158 -7.76 -0.27 10.01
N ASP A 159 -8.56 0.44 9.23
CA ASP A 159 -9.85 -0.01 8.74
C ASP A 159 -9.69 -0.86 7.46
N LEU A 160 -10.58 -1.84 7.28
CA LEU A 160 -10.75 -2.56 6.01
C LEU A 160 -12.22 -2.56 5.62
N TYR A 161 -12.49 -2.17 4.38
CA TYR A 161 -13.79 -2.22 3.73
C TYR A 161 -13.65 -3.03 2.44
N ILE A 162 -14.48 -4.06 2.26
CA ILE A 162 -14.56 -4.82 1.01
C ILE A 162 -16.03 -4.97 0.65
N SER A 163 -16.40 -4.69 -0.60
CA SER A 163 -17.73 -4.99 -1.11
C SER A 163 -17.72 -5.57 -2.52
N GLY A 164 -18.75 -6.35 -2.83
CA GLY A 164 -19.04 -6.92 -4.13
C GLY A 164 -20.54 -6.83 -4.42
N LYS A 165 -20.92 -6.45 -5.64
CA LYS A 165 -22.32 -6.40 -6.10
C LYS A 165 -22.42 -6.99 -7.49
N THR A 166 -23.45 -7.79 -7.73
CA THR A 166 -23.71 -8.43 -9.04
C THR A 166 -24.96 -7.85 -9.66
N TYR A 167 -24.88 -7.38 -10.91
CA TYR A 167 -26.02 -6.84 -11.65
C TYR A 167 -26.25 -7.68 -12.91
N GLY A 168 -27.36 -8.42 -12.93
CA GLY A 168 -27.64 -9.39 -13.99
C GLY A 168 -26.64 -10.55 -13.99
N LYS A 169 -26.13 -10.94 -15.17
CA LYS A 169 -25.18 -12.06 -15.35
C LYS A 169 -23.80 -11.63 -15.88
N THR A 170 -23.62 -10.35 -16.17
CA THR A 170 -22.52 -9.83 -17.00
C THR A 170 -21.84 -8.59 -16.42
N TYR A 171 -22.31 -8.04 -15.30
CA TYR A 171 -21.69 -6.90 -14.63
C TYR A 171 -21.52 -7.15 -13.13
N VAL A 172 -20.33 -6.84 -12.62
CA VAL A 172 -19.96 -6.94 -11.21
C VAL A 172 -19.25 -5.65 -10.79
N GLU A 173 -19.59 -5.10 -9.64
CA GLU A 173 -18.81 -4.06 -8.96
C GLU A 173 -18.07 -4.69 -7.79
N SER A 174 -16.80 -4.33 -7.60
CA SER A 174 -15.95 -4.80 -6.52
C SER A 174 -15.13 -3.64 -5.95
N THR A 175 -15.19 -3.41 -4.64
CA THR A 175 -14.40 -2.41 -3.93
C THR A 175 -13.56 -3.09 -2.84
N ALA A 176 -12.30 -2.72 -2.71
CA ALA A 176 -11.44 -3.14 -1.60
C ALA A 176 -10.59 -1.95 -1.12
N ASP A 177 -11.05 -1.29 -0.05
CA ASP A 177 -10.40 -0.15 0.59
C ASP A 177 -9.72 -0.64 1.89
N THR A 178 -8.39 -0.67 1.88
CA THR A 178 -7.52 -1.10 2.98
C THR A 178 -6.87 0.11 3.66
N THR A 179 -6.59 0.05 4.96
CA THR A 179 -5.72 1.02 5.65
C THR A 179 -4.46 0.31 6.16
N ASN A 180 -3.28 0.82 5.81
CA ASN A 180 -2.00 0.30 6.29
C ASN A 180 -1.32 1.34 7.20
N GLY A 181 -0.61 0.86 8.22
CA GLY A 181 0.04 1.71 9.23
C GLY A 181 1.55 1.54 9.23
N LEU A 182 2.30 2.63 9.26
CA LEU A 182 3.76 2.63 9.44
C LEU A 182 4.10 3.38 10.72
N ILE A 183 4.55 2.68 11.76
CA ILE A 183 4.80 3.25 13.10
C ILE A 183 6.30 3.18 13.40
N VAL A 184 7.01 4.31 13.31
CA VAL A 184 8.49 4.38 13.41
C VAL A 184 8.89 5.35 14.53
N THR A 185 9.69 4.90 15.49
CA THR A 185 10.12 5.69 16.65
C THR A 185 11.61 5.46 16.92
N PRO A 186 12.33 6.39 17.58
CA PRO A 186 13.74 6.16 17.92
C PRO A 186 13.90 5.14 19.05
N ASP A 187 12.86 4.98 19.88
CA ASP A 187 12.82 4.04 20.99
C ASP A 187 12.14 2.73 20.55
N LEU A 188 12.62 1.59 21.07
CA LEU A 188 11.89 0.33 21.02
C LEU A 188 10.54 0.49 21.73
N LYS A 189 9.46 0.03 21.09
CA LYS A 189 8.09 0.11 21.62
C LYS A 189 7.44 -1.26 21.70
N ILE A 190 6.50 -1.39 22.62
CA ILE A 190 5.56 -2.51 22.69
C ILE A 190 4.31 -2.08 21.92
N VAL A 191 3.79 -2.95 21.05
CA VAL A 191 2.51 -2.73 20.35
C VAL A 191 1.53 -3.81 20.80
N THR A 192 0.38 -3.41 21.30
CA THR A 192 -0.78 -4.29 21.52
C THR A 192 -1.77 -4.12 20.38
N TYR A 193 -2.50 -5.18 20.05
CA TYR A 193 -3.50 -5.17 18.99
C TYR A 193 -4.85 -5.73 19.46
N LYS A 194 -5.91 -5.30 18.78
CA LYS A 194 -7.25 -5.89 18.81
C LYS A 194 -7.82 -5.87 17.38
N ARG A 195 -8.20 -7.03 16.86
CA ARG A 195 -8.79 -7.21 15.52
C ARG A 195 -10.26 -7.62 15.58
N ASP A 196 -11.07 -7.09 14.66
CA ASP A 196 -12.46 -7.53 14.48
C ASP A 196 -12.53 -8.94 13.85
N LYS A 197 -13.66 -9.66 14.02
CA LYS A 197 -13.79 -11.10 13.70
C LYS A 197 -13.22 -11.49 12.33
N TYR A 198 -13.54 -10.74 11.28
CA TYR A 198 -13.22 -11.08 9.90
C TYR A 198 -11.90 -10.50 9.42
N PHE A 199 -11.19 -9.81 10.29
CA PHE A 199 -10.09 -8.91 9.96
C PHE A 199 -8.81 -9.39 10.61
N ASP A 200 -7.69 -9.12 9.93
CA ASP A 200 -6.36 -9.47 10.36
C ASP A 200 -5.33 -8.49 9.82
N PHE A 201 -4.07 -8.70 10.19
CA PHE A 201 -2.93 -7.93 9.70
C PHE A 201 -1.68 -8.81 9.64
N ALA A 202 -0.68 -8.36 8.89
CA ALA A 202 0.65 -8.93 8.90
C ALA A 202 1.70 -7.81 8.99
N ILE A 203 2.87 -8.15 9.53
CA ILE A 203 3.98 -7.20 9.71
C ILE A 203 5.00 -7.39 8.59
N ASN A 204 5.32 -6.31 7.88
CA ASN A 204 6.28 -6.22 6.78
C ASN A 204 5.98 -7.14 5.57
N GLN A 205 4.79 -7.76 5.51
CA GLN A 205 4.35 -8.66 4.45
C GLN A 205 2.82 -8.60 4.28
N GLN A 206 2.29 -9.25 3.24
CA GLN A 206 0.84 -9.35 3.03
C GLN A 206 0.19 -10.40 3.97
N PRO A 207 -1.06 -10.19 4.42
CA PRO A 207 -1.88 -11.23 5.06
C PRO A 207 -2.23 -12.37 4.09
N THR A 208 -2.23 -13.60 4.60
CA THR A 208 -2.45 -14.86 3.88
C THR A 208 -3.05 -15.91 4.83
N PRO A 209 -3.62 -17.01 4.32
CA PRO A 209 -4.03 -18.14 5.16
C PRO A 209 -2.92 -18.78 6.01
N LYS A 210 -1.64 -18.47 5.75
CA LYS A 210 -0.50 -19.02 6.49
C LYS A 210 0.00 -18.14 7.64
N ASN A 211 -0.50 -16.91 7.77
CA ASN A 211 -0.09 -15.95 8.81
C ASN A 211 -1.29 -15.24 9.50
N ASN A 212 -2.48 -15.85 9.46
CA ASN A 212 -3.64 -15.46 10.29
C ASN A 212 -3.29 -15.49 11.79
N HIS A 213 -3.71 -14.48 12.56
CA HIS A 213 -3.62 -14.50 14.02
C HIS A 213 -4.78 -15.31 14.61
N GLN A 214 -4.47 -16.39 15.33
CA GLN A 214 -5.50 -17.22 15.99
C GLN A 214 -6.24 -16.46 17.11
N SER A 215 -5.56 -15.53 17.79
CA SER A 215 -6.16 -14.64 18.79
C SER A 215 -6.69 -13.36 18.15
N ARG A 216 -7.82 -12.83 18.66
CA ARG A 216 -8.35 -11.51 18.27
C ARG A 216 -7.71 -10.33 19.01
N SER A 217 -6.82 -10.59 19.96
CA SER A 217 -6.01 -9.57 20.63
C SER A 217 -4.71 -10.17 21.14
N GLY A 218 -3.69 -9.32 21.29
CA GLY A 218 -2.38 -9.74 21.78
C GLY A 218 -1.33 -8.64 21.70
N THR A 219 -0.07 -9.07 21.72
CA THR A 219 1.11 -8.18 21.68
C THR A 219 1.99 -8.58 20.50
N ILE A 220 2.55 -7.59 19.81
CA ILE A 220 3.51 -7.77 18.72
C ILE A 220 4.92 -7.67 19.30
N ASN A 221 5.87 -8.45 18.77
CA ASN A 221 7.28 -8.42 19.17
C ASN A 221 7.84 -6.99 19.13
N LYS A 222 8.63 -6.62 20.14
CA LYS A 222 9.22 -5.27 20.29
C LYS A 222 10.03 -4.88 19.05
N SER A 223 9.82 -3.65 18.57
CA SER A 223 10.55 -3.07 17.44
C SER A 223 10.58 -1.55 17.56
N ASP A 224 11.55 -0.91 16.89
CA ASP A 224 11.58 0.54 16.63
C ASP A 224 10.67 0.91 15.45
N SER A 225 10.39 -0.04 14.55
CA SER A 225 9.58 0.14 13.35
C SER A 225 8.61 -1.02 13.09
N PHE A 226 7.39 -0.69 12.63
CA PHE A 226 6.41 -1.67 12.13
C PHE A 226 5.75 -1.14 10.87
N TYR A 227 5.80 -1.89 9.77
CA TYR A 227 4.85 -1.75 8.67
C TYR A 227 3.73 -2.77 8.83
N ILE A 228 2.54 -2.29 9.16
CA ILE A 228 1.34 -3.08 9.43
C ILE A 228 0.46 -3.05 8.18
N VAL A 229 0.28 -4.20 7.55
CA VAL A 229 -0.57 -4.39 6.36
C VAL A 229 -1.86 -5.08 6.79
N THR A 230 -3.02 -4.50 6.49
CA THR A 230 -4.33 -5.10 6.86
C THR A 230 -4.89 -6.03 5.80
N GLY A 231 -5.77 -6.93 6.22
CA GLY A 231 -6.43 -7.91 5.36
C GLY A 231 -7.53 -8.68 6.09
N MET A 232 -7.98 -9.78 5.49
CA MET A 232 -8.98 -10.68 6.08
C MET A 232 -8.30 -11.77 6.91
N ASN A 233 -8.94 -12.20 8.00
CA ASN A 233 -8.56 -13.45 8.66
C ASN A 233 -9.15 -14.61 7.87
N PHE A 234 -8.33 -15.33 7.09
CA PHE A 234 -8.82 -16.30 6.11
C PHE A 234 -9.49 -17.55 6.72
N ASP A 235 -9.38 -17.79 8.02
CA ASP A 235 -10.04 -18.91 8.69
C ASP A 235 -11.45 -18.50 9.14
N GLU A 236 -11.56 -17.36 9.84
CA GLU A 236 -12.85 -16.82 10.29
C GLU A 236 -13.74 -16.36 9.11
N ILE A 237 -13.13 -15.93 7.99
CA ILE A 237 -13.84 -15.53 6.76
C ILE A 237 -14.58 -16.70 6.09
N GLN A 238 -14.08 -17.93 6.19
CA GLN A 238 -14.72 -19.10 5.55
C GLN A 238 -16.08 -19.43 6.18
N THR A 239 -16.29 -19.10 7.47
CA THR A 239 -17.56 -19.31 8.19
C THR A 239 -18.73 -18.45 7.70
N TYR A 240 -18.50 -17.63 6.67
CA TYR A 240 -19.30 -16.46 6.35
C TYR A 240 -19.54 -16.30 4.83
N VAL A 241 -18.79 -17.01 3.95
CA VAL A 241 -19.27 -17.28 2.58
C VAL A 241 -20.16 -18.52 2.63
N ASN A 242 -21.45 -18.37 2.32
CA ASN A 242 -22.22 -19.48 1.77
C ASN A 242 -22.22 -19.32 0.24
N THR A 243 -21.71 -20.32 -0.46
CA THR A 243 -21.52 -20.32 -1.93
C THR A 243 -22.79 -20.59 -2.72
N ASP A 244 -23.84 -21.08 -2.07
CA ASP A 244 -24.88 -21.87 -2.75
C ASP A 244 -25.98 -21.02 -3.39
N THR A 245 -26.04 -19.72 -3.07
CA THR A 245 -27.10 -18.79 -3.50
C THR A 245 -26.86 -18.11 -4.85
N GLY A 246 -25.67 -18.28 -5.44
CA GLY A 246 -25.36 -17.83 -6.81
C GLY A 246 -25.45 -16.32 -7.08
N SER A 247 -25.58 -15.48 -6.05
CA SER A 247 -25.65 -14.02 -6.17
C SER A 247 -24.77 -13.35 -5.12
N LEU A 248 -23.75 -12.60 -5.58
CA LEU A 248 -22.81 -11.91 -4.70
C LEU A 248 -23.25 -10.44 -4.55
N THR A 249 -24.00 -10.17 -3.48
CA THR A 249 -24.19 -8.83 -2.91
C THR A 249 -23.67 -8.87 -1.49
N ALA A 250 -22.59 -8.13 -1.24
CA ALA A 250 -21.71 -8.39 -0.13
C ALA A 250 -20.96 -7.10 0.29
N THR A 251 -20.94 -6.73 1.56
CA THR A 251 -20.04 -5.75 2.18
C THR A 251 -19.49 -6.21 3.54
N VAL A 252 -18.18 -6.36 3.71
CA VAL A 252 -17.54 -6.43 5.05
C VAL A 252 -16.90 -5.09 5.37
N SER A 253 -17.12 -4.61 6.58
CA SER A 253 -16.38 -3.49 7.16
C SER A 253 -15.99 -3.80 8.61
N GLY A 254 -14.86 -3.25 9.04
CA GLY A 254 -14.30 -3.45 10.38
C GLY A 254 -12.89 -2.87 10.49
N SER A 255 -12.27 -3.05 11.64
CA SER A 255 -11.01 -2.40 11.98
C SER A 255 -10.06 -3.30 12.77
N ASN A 256 -8.77 -2.96 12.67
CA ASN A 256 -7.72 -3.43 13.55
C ASN A 256 -7.23 -2.23 14.38
N THR A 257 -7.42 -2.27 15.70
CA THR A 257 -6.87 -1.28 16.64
C THR A 257 -5.46 -1.69 17.04
N PHE A 258 -4.52 -0.73 17.01
CA PHE A 258 -3.17 -0.87 17.53
C PHE A 258 -2.90 0.24 18.55
N GLU A 259 -2.30 -0.12 19.69
CA GLU A 259 -1.91 0.81 20.76
C GLU A 259 -0.45 0.53 21.14
N TRP A 260 0.37 1.58 21.25
CA TRP A 260 1.80 1.43 21.52
C TRP A 260 2.34 2.43 22.51
N GLU A 261 3.38 2.01 23.23
CA GLU A 261 4.19 2.87 24.09
C GLU A 261 5.66 2.41 24.11
N PRO A 262 6.61 3.31 24.43
CA PRO A 262 8.01 2.95 24.56
C PRO A 262 8.22 1.87 25.63
N VAL A 263 9.14 0.95 25.37
CA VAL A 263 9.64 0.03 26.39
C VAL A 263 10.30 0.88 27.48
N LYS A 264 9.87 0.73 28.74
CA LYS A 264 10.57 1.38 29.87
C LYS A 264 12.05 0.99 29.83
N ALA A 265 12.92 1.99 29.82
CA ALA A 265 14.37 1.79 29.81
C ALA A 265 14.80 0.92 30.99
N GLY A 266 15.54 -0.16 30.69
CA GLY A 266 16.49 -0.73 31.64
C GLY A 266 17.71 0.18 31.76
N SER A 267 18.65 -0.16 32.64
CA SER A 267 19.88 0.60 32.91
C SER A 267 20.75 0.88 31.67
N ASP A 268 20.59 0.09 30.61
CA ASP A 268 21.55 -0.02 29.51
C ASP A 268 21.09 0.71 28.24
N ALA A 269 19.95 1.43 28.29
CA ALA A 269 19.29 2.03 27.14
C ALA A 269 19.66 3.51 26.90
N GLU A 270 20.92 3.91 27.10
CA GLU A 270 21.38 5.30 26.88
C GLU A 270 21.90 5.59 25.45
N ASN A 271 21.63 4.69 24.50
CA ASN A 271 21.92 4.92 23.07
C ASN A 271 21.04 6.06 22.52
N LYS A 272 21.60 7.26 22.47
CA LYS A 272 21.02 8.47 21.85
C LYS A 272 21.06 8.34 20.32
N THR A 273 20.21 7.46 19.77
CA THR A 273 19.96 7.37 18.33
C THR A 273 19.53 8.73 17.79
N GLU A 274 20.24 9.25 16.80
CA GLU A 274 19.88 10.51 16.15
C GLU A 274 18.50 10.40 15.50
N TRP A 275 17.62 11.35 15.81
CA TRP A 275 16.25 11.35 15.34
C TRP A 275 15.78 12.77 15.06
N TYR A 276 15.35 13.00 13.82
CA TYR A 276 14.97 14.33 13.32
C TYR A 276 13.51 14.39 12.85
N TYR A 277 12.83 13.26 12.64
CA TYR A 277 11.41 13.28 12.29
C TYR A 277 10.57 13.93 13.41
N PRO A 278 9.72 14.91 13.09
CA PRO A 278 8.78 15.47 14.07
C PRO A 278 7.79 14.39 14.52
N GLU A 279 7.33 14.47 15.76
CA GLU A 279 6.22 13.65 16.24
C GLU A 279 4.92 14.05 15.50
N ILE A 280 4.44 13.16 14.63
CA ILE A 280 3.21 13.33 13.85
C ILE A 280 2.45 12.00 13.71
N THR A 281 1.19 12.09 13.27
CA THR A 281 0.49 11.00 12.58
C THR A 281 -0.24 11.61 11.38
N ALA A 282 -0.02 11.07 10.19
CA ALA A 282 -0.53 11.63 8.94
C ALA A 282 -1.04 10.53 7.99
N THR A 283 -2.22 10.76 7.43
CA THR A 283 -2.71 10.01 6.26
C THR A 283 -2.03 10.56 5.02
N LEU A 284 -1.31 9.72 4.28
CA LEU A 284 -0.57 10.15 3.09
C LEU A 284 -1.51 10.38 1.90
N SER A 285 -1.08 11.27 1.00
CA SER A 285 -1.80 11.59 -0.23
C SER A 285 -1.87 10.41 -1.19
N THR A 286 -2.96 10.32 -1.97
CA THR A 286 -3.03 9.49 -3.18
C THR A 286 -2.42 10.19 -4.41
N LYS A 287 -2.16 11.50 -4.32
CA LYS A 287 -1.45 12.28 -5.35
C LYS A 287 0.04 12.30 -5.03
N GLY A 288 0.87 12.05 -6.04
CA GLY A 288 2.31 12.22 -5.94
C GLY A 288 2.71 13.69 -5.70
N GLY A 289 3.99 13.91 -5.41
CA GLY A 289 4.56 15.23 -5.09
C GLY A 289 5.20 15.26 -3.70
N ALA A 290 5.79 16.41 -3.35
CA ALA A 290 6.38 16.65 -2.03
C ALA A 290 5.46 17.46 -1.12
N TYR A 291 5.49 17.17 0.18
CA TYR A 291 4.60 17.74 1.20
C TYR A 291 5.41 18.10 2.46
N THR A 292 5.06 19.20 3.14
CA THR A 292 5.67 19.65 4.41
C THR A 292 4.90 19.11 5.62
N LYS A 293 5.37 19.40 6.84
CA LYS A 293 4.69 19.00 8.08
C LYS A 293 3.25 19.55 8.17
N GLU A 294 3.01 20.71 7.57
CA GLU A 294 1.74 21.45 7.62
C GLU A 294 0.69 20.86 6.67
N ASN A 295 1.09 20.15 5.61
CA ASN A 295 0.19 19.64 4.58
C ASN A 295 0.34 18.14 4.25
N VAL A 296 1.21 17.39 4.94
CA VAL A 296 1.37 15.93 4.75
C VAL A 296 0.10 15.13 5.06
N ASN A 297 -0.73 15.58 6.02
CA ASN A 297 -1.95 14.87 6.42
C ASN A 297 -3.11 15.20 5.47
N GLN A 298 -3.33 14.34 4.47
CA GLN A 298 -4.30 14.55 3.40
C GLN A 298 -5.61 13.77 3.63
N LYS A 299 -6.72 14.30 3.11
CA LYS A 299 -8.00 13.59 3.10
C LYS A 299 -7.95 12.44 2.09
N TYR A 300 -8.10 11.21 2.58
CA TYR A 300 -8.23 10.03 1.73
C TYR A 300 -9.61 10.02 1.01
N PRO A 301 -9.70 9.63 -0.28
CA PRO A 301 -10.94 9.70 -1.05
C PRO A 301 -11.88 8.48 -0.89
N GLY A 302 -11.42 7.36 -0.33
CA GLY A 302 -12.21 6.15 -0.15
C GLY A 302 -13.19 6.16 1.03
N HIS A 303 -13.81 5.02 1.31
CA HIS A 303 -15.02 4.88 2.13
C HIS A 303 -14.82 5.10 3.66
N HIS A 304 -13.59 5.38 4.10
CA HIS A 304 -13.20 5.55 5.50
C HIS A 304 -13.63 6.92 6.08
N GLY A 305 -14.94 7.16 6.19
CA GLY A 305 -15.52 8.41 6.68
C GLY A 305 -16.86 8.30 7.44
N LEU A 306 -17.43 7.10 7.60
CA LEU A 306 -18.70 6.89 8.31
C LEU A 306 -18.59 5.76 9.33
N SER A 307 -18.62 6.10 10.62
CA SER A 307 -18.78 5.14 11.71
C SER A 307 -20.25 4.76 11.90
N LEU A 308 -20.54 3.48 12.21
CA LEU A 308 -21.85 2.98 12.66
C LEU A 308 -22.99 3.20 11.62
N THR A 309 -23.28 2.26 10.71
CA THR A 309 -23.89 0.94 11.00
C THR A 309 -24.07 0.09 9.72
N TRP A 310 -24.40 -1.21 9.86
CA TRP A 310 -24.92 -2.18 8.84
C TRP A 310 -23.97 -2.96 7.87
N ILE A 311 -23.58 -4.18 8.28
CA ILE A 311 -23.88 -5.52 7.67
C ILE A 311 -23.34 -5.99 6.25
N ILE A 312 -22.51 -7.08 6.29
CA ILE A 312 -22.45 -8.36 5.48
C ILE A 312 -22.34 -8.34 3.93
N VAL A 313 -21.51 -9.10 3.13
CA VAL A 313 -20.51 -10.22 3.19
C VAL A 313 -19.13 -9.91 2.46
N ILE A 314 -18.32 -10.94 2.11
CA ILE A 314 -16.92 -11.07 1.57
C ILE A 314 -16.79 -10.87 0.03
N GLY A 315 -15.65 -10.73 -0.68
CA GLY A 315 -14.18 -10.68 -0.40
C GLY A 315 -13.33 -11.37 -1.50
N VAL A 316 -12.29 -10.72 -2.06
CA VAL A 316 -11.90 -10.92 -3.48
C VAL A 316 -10.46 -11.41 -3.81
N GLY A 317 -9.43 -11.10 -3.02
CA GLY A 317 -8.01 -11.18 -3.46
C GLY A 317 -7.54 -12.52 -4.06
N CYS A 318 -7.85 -13.66 -3.43
CA CYS A 318 -7.61 -14.99 -4.01
C CYS A 318 -8.86 -15.58 -4.70
N PHE A 319 -10.04 -15.04 -4.40
CA PHE A 319 -11.32 -15.62 -4.80
C PHE A 319 -11.62 -15.38 -6.29
N VAL A 320 -11.20 -14.26 -6.88
CA VAL A 320 -11.39 -14.00 -8.32
C VAL A 320 -10.68 -15.05 -9.18
N VAL A 321 -9.40 -15.35 -8.92
CA VAL A 321 -8.65 -16.35 -9.71
C VAL A 321 -9.25 -17.74 -9.57
N LEU A 322 -9.58 -18.16 -8.33
CA LEU A 322 -10.21 -19.46 -8.08
C LEU A 322 -11.62 -19.56 -8.69
N THR A 323 -12.42 -18.50 -8.62
CA THR A 323 -13.77 -18.46 -9.20
C THR A 323 -13.72 -18.46 -10.71
N ILE A 324 -12.76 -17.76 -11.35
CA ILE A 324 -12.53 -17.86 -12.79
C ILE A 324 -12.23 -19.31 -13.18
N ILE A 325 -11.32 -19.99 -12.47
CA ILE A 325 -10.97 -21.40 -12.74
C ILE A 325 -12.19 -22.32 -12.58
N ILE A 326 -12.97 -22.16 -11.50
CA ILE A 326 -14.16 -22.99 -11.23
C ILE A 326 -15.27 -22.72 -12.25
N VAL A 327 -15.56 -21.45 -12.57
CA VAL A 327 -16.59 -21.06 -13.54
C VAL A 327 -16.20 -21.51 -14.95
N VAL A 328 -14.94 -21.35 -15.36
CA VAL A 328 -14.43 -21.92 -16.62
C VAL A 328 -14.59 -23.44 -16.62
N GLY A 329 -14.17 -24.13 -15.55
CA GLY A 329 -14.32 -25.58 -15.43
C GLY A 329 -15.77 -26.06 -15.57
N VAL A 330 -16.72 -25.40 -14.88
CA VAL A 330 -18.15 -25.74 -14.95
C VAL A 330 -18.76 -25.43 -16.32
N ILE A 331 -18.39 -24.31 -16.95
CA ILE A 331 -18.85 -23.94 -18.31
C ILE A 331 -18.31 -24.94 -19.34
N VAL A 332 -17.01 -25.27 -19.28
CA VAL A 332 -16.38 -26.26 -20.17
C VAL A 332 -17.01 -27.64 -19.98
N HIS A 333 -17.20 -28.09 -18.74
CA HIS A 333 -17.81 -29.39 -18.46
C HIS A 333 -19.27 -29.47 -18.94
N LYS A 334 -20.09 -28.43 -18.72
CA LYS A 334 -21.45 -28.37 -19.28
C LYS A 334 -21.46 -28.34 -20.81
N LYS A 335 -20.51 -27.64 -21.44
CA LYS A 335 -20.41 -27.56 -22.90
C LYS A 335 -20.01 -28.90 -23.53
N ILE A 336 -19.04 -29.60 -22.93
CA ILE A 336 -18.68 -30.98 -23.32
C ILE A 336 -19.90 -31.90 -23.19
N LYS A 337 -20.58 -31.90 -22.03
CA LYS A 337 -21.74 -32.76 -21.80
C LYS A 337 -22.86 -32.54 -22.83
N HIS A 338 -23.15 -31.29 -23.20
CA HIS A 338 -24.14 -31.01 -24.25
C HIS A 338 -23.68 -31.41 -25.66
N MET A 339 -22.37 -31.44 -25.94
CA MET A 339 -21.84 -32.00 -27.20
C MET A 339 -21.96 -33.54 -27.22
N ASP A 340 -21.69 -34.22 -26.10
CA ASP A 340 -21.87 -35.67 -25.97
C ASP A 340 -23.35 -36.07 -26.06
N GLU A 341 -24.25 -35.26 -25.49
CA GLU A 341 -25.70 -35.43 -25.62
C GLU A 341 -26.15 -35.20 -27.07
N ALA A 342 -25.69 -34.13 -27.75
CA ALA A 342 -26.02 -33.87 -29.14
C ALA A 342 -25.53 -34.97 -30.10
N ALA A 343 -24.33 -35.51 -29.89
CA ALA A 343 -23.76 -36.59 -30.70
C ALA A 343 -24.61 -37.87 -30.66
N LYS A 344 -25.26 -38.17 -29.52
CA LYS A 344 -26.18 -39.31 -29.38
C LYS A 344 -27.50 -39.15 -30.15
N TYR A 345 -27.92 -37.91 -30.44
CA TYR A 345 -29.13 -37.65 -31.21
C TYR A 345 -28.87 -37.51 -32.72
N SER A 346 -27.61 -37.33 -33.16
CA SER A 346 -27.27 -37.33 -34.59
C SER A 346 -27.21 -38.72 -35.23
N THR A 347 -27.11 -39.80 -34.45
CA THR A 347 -27.07 -41.19 -34.96
C THR A 347 -28.48 -41.77 -35.15
N ILE A 348 -29.26 -41.16 -36.05
CA ILE A 348 -30.49 -41.78 -36.57
C ILE A 348 -30.07 -42.78 -37.66
N PRO A 349 -30.44 -44.07 -37.56
CA PRO A 349 -30.15 -45.03 -38.64
C PRO A 349 -31.02 -44.72 -39.86
N VAL A 350 -30.38 -44.57 -41.02
CA VAL A 350 -31.08 -44.53 -42.31
C VAL A 350 -31.54 -45.94 -42.65
N GLN A 351 -32.83 -46.10 -42.98
CA GLN A 351 -33.41 -47.30 -43.59
C GLN A 351 -33.55 -47.11 -45.10
#